data_AF-A0A1B8YA95-F1
#
_entry.id   AF-A0A1B8YA95-F1
#
_cell.length_a   1.000
_cell.length_b   1.000
_cell.length_c   1.000
_cell.angle_alpha   90.00
_cell.angle_beta   90.00
_cell.angle_gamma   90.00
#
_symmetry.space_group_name_H-M   'P 1'
#
loop_
_entity.id
_entity.type
_entity.pdbx_description
1 polymer ?
#
loop_
_entity_poly.entity_id
_entity_poly.type
_entity_poly.pdbx_seq_one_letter_code
_entity_poly.pdbx_strand_id
1 'polypeptide(L)'
;MIHGRSLFHIVTSLIILHVSWATKTGEDKQTTTEGQKPVECGSWTKHSNGGTFTSPNYPNKYPPDRECIYIIEAAPRQCIELHFDENYSIESSWECKFDHIEVRDGPFGFSPIIGRYCGQQSPPFIKSSGRFLWIKFFAD
;
A
#
# COMPACT_ATOMS: atom_id res chain seq x y z
N MET A 1 -29.41 23.52 -18.81
CA MET A 1 -28.39 22.46 -18.90
C MET A 1 -28.15 21.93 -17.51
N ILE A 2 -28.68 20.74 -17.26
CA ILE A 2 -28.69 20.04 -15.98
C ILE A 2 -27.36 19.30 -15.92
N HIS A 3 -26.45 19.67 -15.01
CA HIS A 3 -25.25 18.89 -14.78
C HIS A 3 -25.68 17.57 -14.15
N GLY A 4 -25.56 16.50 -14.93
CA GLY A 4 -25.99 15.16 -14.58
C GLY A 4 -25.36 14.73 -13.26
N ARG A 5 -26.22 14.39 -12.30
CA ARG A 5 -25.83 13.60 -11.13
C ARG A 5 -25.31 12.26 -11.63
N SER A 6 -24.00 12.05 -11.57
CA SER A 6 -23.40 10.73 -11.75
C SER A 6 -23.82 9.87 -10.56
N LEU A 7 -24.79 9.01 -10.82
CA LEU A 7 -25.33 8.04 -9.88
C LEU A 7 -24.47 6.78 -9.93
N PHE A 8 -23.87 6.44 -8.78
CA PHE A 8 -23.47 5.09 -8.38
C PHE A 8 -22.40 4.37 -9.23
N HIS A 9 -21.12 4.74 -9.03
CA HIS A 9 -20.09 3.70 -8.89
C HIS A 9 -20.01 3.32 -7.42
N ILE A 10 -20.25 2.05 -7.14
CA ILE A 10 -20.12 1.43 -5.82
C ILE A 10 -18.63 1.53 -5.44
N VAL A 11 -18.21 2.60 -4.77
CA VAL A 11 -16.81 2.77 -4.36
C VAL A 11 -16.54 1.85 -3.18
N THR A 12 -16.29 0.57 -3.44
CA THR A 12 -15.61 -0.31 -2.51
C THR A 12 -14.18 0.20 -2.43
N SER A 13 -13.92 1.12 -1.51
CA SER A 13 -12.58 1.68 -1.35
C SER A 13 -11.75 0.70 -0.54
N LEU A 14 -10.97 -0.10 -1.24
CA LEU A 14 -10.22 -1.22 -0.72
C LEU A 14 -8.84 -1.21 -1.34
N ILE A 15 -7.84 -1.54 -0.53
CA ILE A 15 -6.48 -1.73 -1.01
C ILE A 15 -6.00 -3.05 -0.42
N ILE A 16 -5.43 -3.88 -1.26
CA ILE A 16 -4.62 -5.01 -0.85
C ILE A 16 -3.26 -4.84 -1.51
N LEU A 17 -2.21 -4.78 -0.70
CA LEU A 17 -0.82 -4.72 -1.14
C LEU A 17 -0.17 -6.05 -0.86
N HIS A 18 0.45 -6.64 -1.88
CA HIS A 18 1.29 -7.81 -1.74
C HIS A 18 2.75 -7.37 -1.79
N VAL A 19 3.48 -7.71 -0.73
CA VAL A 19 4.89 -7.41 -0.59
C VAL A 19 5.65 -8.72 -0.58
N SER A 20 6.52 -8.88 -1.56
CA SER A 20 7.46 -9.99 -1.67
C SER A 20 8.89 -9.45 -1.79
N TRP A 21 9.86 -10.34 -1.71
CA TRP A 21 11.26 -10.02 -1.94
C TRP A 21 11.68 -10.49 -3.33
N ALA A 22 12.41 -9.64 -4.05
CA ALA A 22 13.15 -10.06 -5.23
C ALA A 22 14.31 -10.95 -4.78
N THR A 23 14.14 -12.28 -4.79
CA THR A 23 15.29 -13.15 -4.56
C THR A 23 16.33 -12.94 -5.68
N LYS A 24 17.60 -12.70 -5.32
CA LYS A 24 18.71 -13.21 -6.12
C LYS A 24 19.01 -14.60 -5.55
N THR A 25 18.43 -15.63 -6.17
CA THR A 25 18.67 -17.07 -5.91
C THR A 25 19.14 -17.41 -4.49
N GLY A 26 18.17 -17.66 -3.61
CA GLY A 26 18.37 -18.13 -2.24
C GLY A 26 17.00 -18.29 -1.59
N GLU A 27 16.59 -19.54 -1.44
CA GLU A 27 15.32 -20.01 -0.93
C GLU A 27 15.29 -19.89 0.61
N ASP A 28 14.34 -19.15 1.18
CA ASP A 28 14.09 -19.14 2.62
C ASP A 28 12.59 -19.23 2.92
N LYS A 29 12.28 -20.09 3.90
CA LYS A 29 10.98 -20.72 4.16
C LYS A 29 9.96 -19.77 4.80
N GLN A 30 8.75 -19.80 4.25
CA GLN A 30 7.55 -19.15 4.78
C GLN A 30 7.15 -19.80 6.11
N THR A 31 7.33 -19.09 7.22
CA THR A 31 6.76 -19.48 8.52
C THR A 31 5.51 -18.65 8.75
N THR A 32 4.36 -19.25 8.47
CA THR A 32 3.06 -18.77 8.88
C THR A 32 2.92 -18.94 10.39
N THR A 33 2.48 -17.90 11.10
CA THR A 33 1.99 -18.05 12.47
C THR A 33 0.70 -17.26 12.62
N GLU A 34 -0.27 -17.94 13.22
CA GLU A 34 -1.69 -17.62 13.32
C GLU A 34 -1.99 -16.33 14.08
N GLY A 35 -3.15 -15.73 13.77
CA GLY A 35 -3.87 -14.85 14.69
C GLY A 35 -3.52 -13.36 14.62
N GLN A 36 -3.53 -12.77 13.44
CA GLN A 36 -3.26 -11.34 13.30
C GLN A 36 -4.52 -10.51 13.66
N LYS A 37 -4.53 -9.92 14.87
CA LYS A 37 -5.40 -8.80 15.24
C LYS A 37 -5.37 -7.77 14.09
N PRO A 38 -6.50 -7.19 13.64
CA PRO A 38 -6.48 -6.16 12.61
C PRO A 38 -5.47 -5.09 13.00
N VAL A 39 -4.47 -4.88 12.13
CA VAL A 39 -3.45 -3.85 12.37
C VAL A 39 -4.18 -2.52 12.35
N GLU A 40 -4.44 -1.99 13.54
CA GLU A 40 -5.03 -0.66 13.69
C GLU A 40 -4.06 0.35 13.08
N CYS A 41 -4.50 0.97 11.99
CA CYS A 41 -3.80 2.05 11.33
C CYS A 41 -3.60 3.23 12.29
N GLY A 42 -2.39 3.78 12.31
CA GLY A 42 -2.00 4.87 13.21
C GLY A 42 -0.68 4.64 13.97
N SER A 43 0.00 3.52 13.74
CA SER A 43 1.35 3.25 14.25
C SER A 43 2.28 2.79 13.14
N TRP A 44 3.55 3.21 13.22
CA TRP A 44 4.61 2.71 12.35
C TRP A 44 4.80 1.22 12.59
N THR A 45 4.64 0.41 11.55
CA THR A 45 4.89 -1.03 11.64
C THR A 45 6.03 -1.42 10.69
N LYS A 46 7.02 -2.14 11.25
CA LYS A 46 8.16 -2.68 10.51
C LYS A 46 7.87 -4.14 10.17
N HIS A 47 7.95 -4.49 8.89
CA HIS A 47 7.68 -5.84 8.39
C HIS A 47 8.91 -6.42 7.71
N SER A 48 9.36 -7.59 8.16
CA SER A 48 10.62 -8.21 7.72
C SER A 48 10.48 -9.40 6.75
N ASN A 49 9.27 -9.95 6.58
CA ASN A 49 9.05 -11.22 5.87
C ASN A 49 8.03 -11.08 4.74
N GLY A 50 8.00 -9.92 4.07
CA GLY A 50 6.91 -9.57 3.16
C GLY A 50 5.55 -9.65 3.85
N GLY A 51 4.49 -9.79 3.06
CA GLY A 51 3.14 -9.98 3.59
C GLY A 51 2.08 -9.29 2.75
N THR A 52 0.84 -9.40 3.24
CA THR A 52 -0.32 -8.73 2.65
C THR A 52 -0.79 -7.63 3.59
N PHE A 53 -0.85 -6.40 3.07
CA PHE A 53 -1.36 -5.24 3.78
C PHE A 53 -2.71 -4.88 3.22
N THR A 54 -3.66 -4.61 4.10
CA THR A 54 -4.99 -4.17 3.70
C THR A 54 -5.27 -2.77 4.20
N SER A 55 -6.13 -2.07 3.47
CA SER A 55 -6.70 -0.82 3.97
C SER A 55 -7.41 -1.08 5.31
N PRO A 56 -7.47 -0.08 6.21
CA PRO A 56 -8.24 -0.22 7.46
C PRO A 56 -9.68 -0.65 7.14
N ASN A 57 -10.26 -1.53 7.95
CA ASN A 57 -11.63 -2.03 7.79
C ASN A 57 -11.89 -2.95 6.57
N TYR A 58 -10.85 -3.31 5.77
CA TYR A 58 -10.99 -4.27 4.67
C TYR A 58 -11.69 -5.58 5.13
N PRO A 59 -12.62 -6.17 4.36
CA PRO A 59 -13.04 -5.83 2.98
C PRO A 59 -14.10 -4.73 2.89
N ASN A 60 -14.36 -4.00 3.98
CA ASN A 60 -15.21 -2.82 3.95
C ASN A 60 -14.39 -1.56 3.67
N LYS A 61 -15.08 -0.47 3.32
CA LYS A 61 -14.45 0.80 3.00
C LYS A 61 -13.54 1.28 4.14
N TYR A 62 -12.38 1.84 3.77
CA TYR A 62 -11.56 2.55 4.74
C TYR A 62 -12.31 3.77 5.32
N PRO A 63 -12.08 4.10 6.61
CA PRO A 63 -12.64 5.30 7.20
C PRO A 63 -11.88 6.55 6.70
N PRO A 64 -12.56 7.72 6.65
CA PRO A 64 -11.91 9.01 6.41
C PRO A 64 -11.01 9.40 7.58
N ASP A 65 -10.24 10.46 7.40
CA ASP A 65 -9.30 11.01 8.39
C ASP A 65 -8.28 9.97 8.89
N ARG A 66 -7.64 9.25 7.96
CA ARG A 66 -6.69 8.18 8.30
C ARG A 66 -5.34 8.37 7.64
N GLU A 67 -4.31 8.18 8.45
CA GLU A 67 -2.94 8.08 7.99
C GLU A 67 -2.31 6.79 8.53
N CYS A 68 -1.88 5.92 7.61
CA CYS A 68 -1.14 4.70 7.95
C CYS A 68 0.24 4.76 7.32
N ILE A 69 1.28 4.43 8.10
CA ILE A 69 2.65 4.41 7.59
C ILE A 69 3.27 3.04 7.86
N TYR A 70 3.77 2.43 6.78
CA TYR A 70 4.39 1.11 6.77
C TYR A 70 5.85 1.27 6.34
N ILE A 71 6.75 0.64 7.09
CA ILE A 71 8.16 0.54 6.73
C ILE A 71 8.44 -0.93 6.45
N ILE A 72 8.70 -1.25 5.19
CA ILE A 72 9.03 -2.60 4.78
C ILE A 72 10.55 -2.71 4.76
N GLU A 73 11.08 -3.76 5.38
CA GLU A 73 12.51 -4.03 5.42
C GLU A 73 12.80 -5.46 4.97
N ALA A 74 13.40 -5.63 3.80
CA ALA A 74 13.92 -6.91 3.34
C ALA A 74 15.25 -7.26 4.03
N ALA A 75 15.75 -8.49 3.81
CA ALA A 75 17.08 -8.86 4.27
C ALA A 75 18.17 -8.02 3.58
N PRO A 76 19.40 -7.95 4.16
CA PRO A 76 20.50 -7.26 3.52
C PRO A 76 20.72 -7.73 2.07
N ARG A 77 20.97 -6.78 1.16
CA ARG A 77 21.25 -7.02 -0.28
C ARG A 77 20.07 -7.55 -1.10
N GLN A 78 18.85 -7.55 -0.54
CA GLN A 78 17.61 -7.81 -1.28
C GLN A 78 16.89 -6.51 -1.65
N CYS A 79 16.04 -6.60 -2.66
CA CYS A 79 15.08 -5.56 -3.03
C CYS A 79 13.67 -6.04 -2.72
N ILE A 80 12.76 -5.10 -2.52
CA ILE A 80 11.35 -5.35 -2.26
C ILE A 80 10.59 -5.24 -3.58
N GLU A 81 9.65 -6.15 -3.76
CA GLU A 81 8.69 -6.19 -4.85
C GLU A 81 7.30 -5.91 -4.27
N LEU A 82 6.67 -4.85 -4.76
CA LEU A 82 5.37 -4.37 -4.31
C LEU A 82 4.36 -4.49 -5.46
N HIS A 83 3.28 -5.19 -5.18
CA HIS A 83 2.16 -5.42 -6.10
C HIS A 83 0.86 -4.92 -5.47
N PHE A 84 0.00 -4.34 -6.29
CA PHE A 84 -1.35 -3.95 -5.92
C PHE A 84 -2.32 -4.98 -6.49
N ASP A 85 -3.27 -5.42 -5.67
CA ASP A 85 -4.32 -6.35 -6.10
C ASP A 85 -5.30 -5.68 -7.08
N GLU A 86 -6.02 -6.52 -7.84
CA GLU A 86 -7.08 -6.10 -8.76
C GLU A 86 -8.20 -5.31 -8.07
N ASN A 87 -8.43 -5.57 -6.78
CA ASN A 87 -9.40 -4.86 -5.95
C ASN A 87 -8.94 -3.46 -5.49
N TYR A 88 -7.80 -2.97 -5.97
CA TYR A 88 -7.32 -1.63 -5.70
C TYR A 88 -8.34 -0.56 -6.12
N SER A 89 -8.77 0.25 -5.16
CA SER A 89 -9.72 1.33 -5.39
C SER A 89 -9.57 2.40 -4.32
N ILE A 90 -9.15 3.58 -4.75
CA ILE A 90 -8.96 4.79 -3.93
C ILE A 90 -9.74 5.94 -4.58
N GLU A 91 -10.27 6.87 -3.79
CA GLU A 91 -10.90 8.07 -4.33
C GLU A 91 -9.98 8.80 -5.33
N SER A 92 -10.47 9.02 -6.54
CA SER A 92 -9.69 9.64 -7.61
C SER A 92 -9.71 11.16 -7.47
N SER A 93 -8.54 11.79 -7.57
CA SER A 93 -8.41 13.24 -7.58
C SER A 93 -7.24 13.68 -8.45
N TRP A 94 -7.23 14.95 -8.85
CA TRP A 94 -6.11 15.54 -9.58
C TRP A 94 -4.82 15.38 -8.76
N GLU A 95 -3.80 14.75 -9.36
CA GLU A 95 -2.51 14.44 -8.72
C GLU A 95 -2.62 13.68 -7.39
N CYS A 96 -3.74 12.98 -7.16
CA CYS A 96 -3.99 12.23 -5.93
C CYS A 96 -3.81 13.09 -4.66
N LYS A 97 -4.37 14.29 -4.67
CA LYS A 97 -4.24 15.28 -3.59
C LYS A 97 -5.10 14.97 -2.35
N PHE A 98 -6.18 14.21 -2.51
CA PHE A 98 -7.03 13.73 -1.42
C PHE A 98 -6.52 12.35 -0.99
N ASP A 99 -7.34 11.31 -1.10
CA ASP A 99 -6.92 9.94 -0.83
C ASP A 99 -5.79 9.47 -1.74
N HIS A 100 -4.79 8.84 -1.15
CA HIS A 100 -3.66 8.29 -1.91
C HIS A 100 -2.85 7.24 -1.17
N ILE A 101 -2.11 6.47 -1.97
CA ILE A 101 -0.93 5.75 -1.50
C ILE A 101 0.31 6.45 -2.04
N GLU A 102 1.23 6.77 -1.14
CA GLU A 102 2.55 7.28 -1.48
C GLU A 102 3.61 6.21 -1.19
N VAL A 103 4.47 5.94 -2.16
CA VAL A 103 5.54 4.96 -2.05
C VAL A 103 6.89 5.65 -2.21
N ARG A 104 7.83 5.38 -1.30
CA ARG A 104 9.17 5.97 -1.28
C ARG A 104 10.26 4.90 -1.19
N ASP A 105 11.36 5.13 -1.88
CA ASP A 105 12.51 4.23 -1.98
C ASP A 105 13.51 4.47 -0.82
N GLY A 106 13.26 3.83 0.31
CA GLY A 106 14.04 3.99 1.54
C GLY A 106 13.19 3.89 2.80
N PRO A 107 13.79 4.03 4.00
CA PRO A 107 13.07 3.78 5.25
C PRO A 107 12.34 5.00 5.82
N PHE A 108 12.39 6.17 5.17
CA PHE A 108 11.93 7.43 5.78
C PHE A 108 10.92 8.19 4.90
N GLY A 109 10.11 9.04 5.53
CA GLY A 109 9.17 9.92 4.82
C GLY A 109 9.83 10.99 3.93
N PHE A 110 11.14 11.18 4.05
CA PHE A 110 11.94 12.04 3.17
C PHE A 110 12.75 11.26 2.13
N SER A 111 12.63 9.92 2.09
CA SER A 111 13.23 9.11 1.03
C SER A 111 12.68 9.49 -0.35
N PRO A 112 13.44 9.27 -1.44
CA PRO A 112 12.99 9.57 -2.80
C PRO A 112 11.61 9.01 -3.10
N ILE A 113 10.72 9.82 -3.69
CA ILE A 113 9.37 9.38 -4.07
C ILE A 113 9.45 8.48 -5.30
N ILE A 114 8.80 7.32 -5.24
CA ILE A 114 8.57 6.45 -6.40
C ILE A 114 7.30 6.91 -7.10
N GLY A 115 6.23 7.15 -6.34
CA GLY A 115 4.99 7.68 -6.88
C GLY A 115 3.91 7.89 -5.84
N ARG A 116 2.85 8.58 -6.27
CA ARG A 116 1.60 8.74 -5.56
C ARG A 116 0.46 8.21 -6.42
N TYR A 117 -0.43 7.44 -5.83
CA TYR A 117 -1.42 6.64 -6.54
C TYR A 117 -2.81 6.78 -5.94
N CYS A 118 -3.81 6.90 -6.80
CA CYS A 118 -5.23 6.94 -6.47
C CYS A 118 -6.07 6.46 -7.68
N GLY A 119 -7.39 6.34 -7.52
CA GLY A 119 -8.30 5.86 -8.55
C GLY A 119 -8.52 4.34 -8.54
N GLN A 120 -9.07 3.82 -9.63
CA GLN A 120 -9.46 2.40 -9.76
C GLN A 120 -8.50 1.58 -10.62
N GLN A 121 -7.57 2.24 -11.31
CA GLN A 121 -6.52 1.54 -12.04
C GLN A 121 -5.39 1.22 -11.07
N SER A 122 -5.10 -0.06 -10.88
CA SER A 122 -3.99 -0.48 -10.04
C SER A 122 -2.66 0.11 -10.53
N PRO A 123 -1.79 0.57 -9.62
CA PRO A 123 -0.47 1.06 -9.97
C PRO A 123 0.38 -0.02 -10.66
N PRO A 124 1.39 0.38 -11.45
CA PRO A 124 2.35 -0.57 -11.97
C PRO A 124 3.10 -1.27 -10.84
N PHE A 125 3.69 -2.42 -11.19
CA PHE A 125 4.65 -3.11 -10.33
C PHE A 125 5.79 -2.18 -9.88
N ILE A 126 6.10 -2.20 -8.58
CA ILE A 126 7.16 -1.38 -7.98
C ILE A 126 8.26 -2.30 -7.46
N LYS A 127 9.50 -1.94 -7.78
CA LYS A 127 10.71 -2.56 -7.24
C LYS A 127 11.59 -1.51 -6.58
N SER A 128 11.93 -1.70 -5.31
CA SER A 128 12.83 -0.80 -4.60
C SER A 128 14.27 -0.93 -5.08
N SER A 129 15.09 0.11 -4.92
CA SER A 129 16.53 0.04 -5.22
C SER A 129 17.32 -0.69 -4.14
N GLY A 130 16.81 -0.67 -2.91
CA GLY A 130 17.44 -1.31 -1.75
C GLY A 130 16.45 -2.12 -0.91
N ARG A 131 16.85 -2.43 0.31
CA ARG A 131 16.08 -3.30 1.21
C ARG A 131 14.89 -2.61 1.90
N PHE A 132 14.55 -1.37 1.53
CA PHE A 132 13.55 -0.58 2.24
C PHE A 132 12.51 0.02 1.31
N LEU A 133 11.26 0.00 1.74
CA LEU A 133 10.20 0.86 1.24
C LEU A 133 9.52 1.54 2.41
N TRP A 134 9.18 2.81 2.21
CA TRP A 134 8.30 3.56 3.08
C TRP A 134 7.00 3.80 2.32
N ILE A 135 5.88 3.39 2.89
CA ILE A 135 4.56 3.44 2.26
C ILE A 135 3.62 4.20 3.18
N LYS A 136 2.94 5.21 2.64
CA LYS A 136 1.87 5.94 3.34
C LYS A 136 0.56 5.71 2.64
N PHE A 137 -0.45 5.33 3.40
CA PHE A 137 -1.86 5.45 3.00
C PHE A 137 -2.44 6.68 3.71
N PHE A 138 -3.11 7.55 2.95
CA PHE A 138 -3.81 8.72 3.45
C PHE A 138 -5.23 8.74 2.91
N ALA A 139 -6.19 8.99 3.81
CA ALA A 139 -7.58 9.27 3.50
C ALA A 139 -7.97 10.60 4.17
N ASP A 140 -8.57 11.50 3.39
CA ASP A 140 -9.01 12.82 3.87
C ASP A 140 -10.35 12.79 4.62
#